data_AF-A0A539DPY4-F1
#
_entry.id   AF-A0A539DPY4-F1
#
_cell.length_a   1.000
_cell.length_b   1.000
_cell.length_c   1.000
_cell.angle_alpha   90.00
_cell.angle_beta   90.00
_cell.angle_gamma   90.00
#
_symmetry.space_group_name_H-M   'P 1'
#
loop_
_entity.id
_entity.type
_entity.pdbx_description
1 polymer ?
#
loop_
_entity_poly.entity_id
_entity_poly.type
_entity_poly.pdbx_seq_one_letter_code
_entity_poly.pdbx_strand_id
1 'polypeptide(L)'
;MALTSLPTAAKFKLDLMFEGIRYSESLGEAAEHSFPNFYPYRFQPGEKDPTGKGKANIPYLMITPGGTHLRVGGNGSSPWVV
;
A
#
# COMPACT_ATOMS: atom_id res chain seq x y z
N MET A 1 -15.41 28.20 32.89
CA MET A 1 -15.79 27.49 31.65
C MET A 1 -14.78 26.38 31.43
N ALA A 2 -15.18 25.12 31.45
CA ALA A 2 -14.30 24.03 31.09
C ALA A 2 -14.01 24.15 29.59
N LEU A 3 -12.73 24.22 29.21
CA LEU A 3 -12.32 24.15 27.81
C LEU A 3 -12.75 22.79 27.28
N THR A 4 -13.73 22.79 26.39
CA THR A 4 -14.11 21.59 25.64
C THR A 4 -12.91 21.18 24.81
N SER A 5 -12.47 19.93 24.96
CA SER A 5 -11.41 19.41 24.11
C SER A 5 -11.89 19.42 22.66
N LEU A 6 -10.99 19.80 21.75
CA LEU A 6 -11.28 19.74 20.32
C LEU A 6 -11.62 18.30 19.92
N PRO A 7 -12.58 18.09 18.99
CA PRO A 7 -12.79 16.79 18.38
C PRO A 7 -11.49 16.26 17.79
N THR A 8 -11.26 14.94 17.90
CA THR A 8 -10.01 14.28 17.51
C THR A 8 -9.55 14.66 16.10
N ALA A 9 -10.47 14.72 15.14
CA ALA A 9 -10.17 15.10 13.76
C ALA A 9 -9.70 16.57 13.63
N ALA A 10 -10.25 17.49 14.43
CA ALA A 10 -9.84 18.90 14.43
C ALA A 10 -8.45 19.06 15.05
N LYS A 11 -8.17 18.33 16.13
CA LYS A 11 -6.83 18.28 16.75
C LYS A 11 -5.78 17.76 15.76
N PHE A 12 -6.04 16.63 15.10
CA PHE A 12 -5.12 16.08 14.09
C PHE A 12 -4.84 17.03 12.93
N LYS A 13 -5.86 17.79 12.47
CA LYS A 13 -5.67 18.80 11.42
C LYS A 13 -4.76 19.94 11.88
N LEU A 14 -4.94 20.43 13.10
CA LEU A 14 -4.08 21.48 13.66
C LEU A 14 -2.65 20.98 13.85
N ASP A 15 -2.47 19.77 14.40
CA ASP A 15 -1.15 19.17 14.56
C ASP A 15 -0.44 19.04 13.20
N LEU A 16 -1.15 18.61 12.15
CA LEU A 16 -0.59 18.56 10.79
C LEU A 16 -0.23 19.94 10.24
N MET A 17 -1.07 20.95 10.46
CA MET A 17 -0.87 22.30 9.93
C MET A 17 0.27 23.05 10.61
N PHE A 18 0.42 22.91 11.92
CA PHE A 18 1.37 23.69 12.72
C PHE A 18 2.64 22.93 13.09
N GLU A 19 2.57 21.61 13.19
CA GLU A 19 3.68 20.76 13.64
C GLU A 19 4.15 19.78 12.56
N GLY A 20 3.44 19.71 11.43
CA GLY A 20 3.77 18.87 10.29
C GLY A 20 3.42 17.39 10.50
N ILE A 21 3.91 16.55 9.59
CA ILE A 21 3.75 15.09 9.72
C ILE A 21 4.72 14.60 10.79
N ARG A 22 4.17 14.19 11.94
CA ARG A 22 4.91 13.41 12.93
C ARG A 22 4.95 11.96 12.49
N TYR A 23 6.15 11.44 12.23
CA TYR A 23 6.39 10.03 12.00
C TYR A 23 6.15 9.26 13.29
N SER A 24 4.90 8.85 13.50
CA SER A 24 4.51 7.94 14.57
C SER A 24 4.78 6.50 14.15
N GLU A 25 4.88 5.60 15.12
CA GLU A 25 4.97 4.15 14.89
C GLU A 25 3.85 3.67 13.97
N SER A 26 2.60 4.07 14.21
CA SER A 26 1.46 3.73 13.36
C SER A 26 1.56 4.32 11.94
N LEU A 27 2.20 5.47 11.75
CA LEU A 27 2.48 5.99 10.41
C LEU A 27 3.59 5.19 9.72
N GLY A 28 4.58 4.70 10.47
CA GLY A 28 5.59 3.76 9.99
C GLY A 28 4.97 2.44 9.54
N GLU A 29 4.07 1.87 10.36
CA GLU A 29 3.29 0.67 10.01
C GLU A 29 2.40 0.92 8.77
N ALA A 30 1.76 2.08 8.70
CA ALA A 30 0.98 2.47 7.52
C ALA A 30 1.87 2.64 6.26
N ALA A 31 3.12 3.06 6.43
CA ALA A 31 4.06 3.21 5.33
C ALA A 31 4.45 1.84 4.72
N GLU A 32 4.43 0.76 5.51
CA GLU A 32 4.60 -0.61 5.00
C GLU A 32 3.44 -1.04 4.09
N HIS A 33 2.27 -0.40 4.22
CA HIS A 33 1.14 -0.59 3.31
C HIS A 33 1.21 0.33 2.09
N SER A 34 2.02 1.39 2.13
CA SER A 34 2.31 2.25 0.99
C SER A 34 3.55 1.75 0.24
N PHE A 35 3.38 0.73 -0.61
CA PHE A 35 4.43 0.40 -1.57
C PHE A 35 4.34 1.33 -2.79
N PRO A 36 5.40 2.07 -3.16
CA PRO A 36 5.35 2.94 -4.32
C PRO A 36 5.23 2.18 -5.65
N ASN A 37 5.63 0.90 -5.69
CA ASN A 37 5.69 0.11 -6.93
C ASN A 37 5.32 -1.36 -6.76
N PHE A 38 4.62 -1.79 -5.72
CA PHE A 38 4.22 -3.20 -5.57
C PHE A 38 2.74 -3.35 -5.28
N TYR A 39 2.07 -4.18 -6.07
CA TYR A 39 0.69 -4.61 -5.83
C TYR A 39 0.73 -6.08 -5.40
N PRO A 40 0.33 -6.43 -4.17
CA PRO A 40 0.32 -7.82 -3.74
C PRO A 40 -0.80 -8.57 -4.46
N TYR A 41 -0.44 -9.54 -5.29
CA TYR A 41 -1.40 -10.51 -5.82
C TYR A 41 -1.79 -11.48 -4.73
N ARG A 42 -3.09 -11.63 -4.51
CA ARG A 42 -3.65 -12.59 -3.57
C ARG A 42 -4.17 -13.79 -4.35
N PHE A 43 -3.69 -14.97 -3.98
CA PHE A 43 -4.12 -16.22 -4.61
C PHE A 43 -5.59 -16.48 -4.29
N GLN A 44 -6.32 -17.03 -5.26
CA GLN A 44 -7.70 -17.46 -5.07
C GLN A 44 -7.77 -18.73 -4.19
N PRO A 45 -8.91 -18.99 -3.51
CA PRO A 45 -9.11 -20.24 -2.81
C PRO A 45 -8.91 -21.45 -3.75
N GLY A 46 -8.01 -22.37 -3.37
CA GLY A 46 -7.67 -23.55 -4.17
C GLY A 46 -6.62 -23.32 -5.27
N GLU A 47 -6.21 -22.09 -5.50
CA GLU A 47 -5.05 -21.79 -6.35
C GLU A 47 -3.76 -22.26 -5.66
N LYS A 48 -2.85 -22.86 -6.44
CA LYS A 48 -1.54 -23.26 -5.91
C LYS A 48 -0.77 -21.99 -5.51
N ASP A 49 -0.51 -21.83 -4.22
CA ASP A 49 0.34 -20.77 -3.69
C ASP A 49 1.80 -21.27 -3.57
N PRO A 50 2.69 -20.92 -4.51
CA PRO A 50 4.11 -21.30 -4.42
C PRO A 50 4.87 -20.53 -3.33
N THR A 51 4.31 -19.45 -2.80
CA THR A 51 4.95 -18.61 -1.79
C THR A 51 4.71 -19.10 -0.37
N GLY A 52 3.63 -19.85 -0.14
CA GLY A 52 3.17 -20.28 1.18
C GLY A 52 2.71 -19.14 2.10
N LYS A 53 2.54 -17.92 1.58
CA LYS A 53 2.22 -16.71 2.34
C LYS A 53 0.83 -16.13 2.01
N GLY A 54 0.10 -16.75 1.09
CA GLY A 54 -1.18 -16.28 0.56
C GLY A 54 -1.08 -15.06 -0.35
N LYS A 55 0.15 -14.59 -0.66
CA LYS A 55 0.36 -13.43 -1.55
C LYS A 55 1.74 -13.43 -2.19
N ALA A 56 1.79 -12.92 -3.42
CA ALA A 56 3.03 -12.61 -4.13
C ALA A 56 3.15 -11.09 -4.34
N ASN A 57 4.34 -10.55 -4.12
CA ASN A 57 4.61 -9.14 -4.41
C ASN A 57 4.87 -8.97 -5.91
N ILE A 58 4.00 -8.26 -6.62
CA ILE A 58 4.16 -8.00 -8.06
C ILE A 58 4.61 -6.55 -8.26
N PRO A 59 5.66 -6.29 -9.06
CA PRO A 59 6.03 -4.94 -9.46
C PRO A 59 4.85 -4.28 -10.20
N TYR A 60 4.22 -3.29 -9.59
CA TYR A 60 3.06 -2.57 -10.11
C TYR A 60 3.39 -1.73 -11.34
N LEU A 61 4.60 -1.16 -11.39
CA LEU A 61 5.06 -0.29 -12.47
C LEU A 61 6.48 -0.66 -12.88
N MET A 62 6.67 -0.89 -14.18
CA MET A 62 7.98 -1.08 -14.81
C MET A 62 8.21 0.04 -15.83
N ILE A 63 9.44 0.55 -15.88
CA ILE A 63 9.84 1.59 -16.83
C ILE A 63 10.79 0.93 -17.83
N THR A 64 10.44 0.93 -19.11
CA THR A 64 11.30 0.37 -20.16
C THR A 64 12.46 1.33 -20.49
N PRO A 65 13.55 0.86 -21.11
CA PRO A 65 14.64 1.74 -21.54
C PRO A 65 14.20 2.88 -22.46
N GLY A 66 13.09 2.70 -23.20
CA GLY A 66 12.50 3.75 -24.05
C GLY A 66 11.54 4.69 -23.33
N GLY A 67 11.45 4.64 -22.00
CA GLY A 67 10.58 5.50 -21.19
C GLY A 67 9.11 5.09 -21.17
N THR A 68 8.76 3.92 -21.70
CA THR A 68 7.37 3.42 -21.62
C THR A 68 7.08 2.92 -20.22
N HIS A 69 5.92 3.30 -19.70
CA HIS A 69 5.41 2.84 -18.41
C HIS A 69 4.48 1.64 -18.60
N LEU A 70 4.81 0.51 -17.98
CA LEU A 70 4.03 -0.73 -18.02
C LEU A 70 3.52 -1.07 -16.63
N ARG A 71 2.22 -1.38 -16.51
CA ARG A 71 1.64 -1.88 -15.26
C ARG A 71 1.46 -3.39 -15.35
N VAL A 72 1.86 -4.12 -14.30
CA VAL A 72 1.65 -5.57 -14.22
C VAL A 72 0.34 -5.84 -13.48
N GLY A 73 -0.61 -6.47 -14.17
CA GLY A 73 -1.81 -7.02 -13.57
C GLY A 73 -1.63 -8.51 -13.28
N GLY A 74 -1.91 -8.94 -12.05
CA GLY A 74 -2.04 -10.36 -11.73
C GLY A 74 -3.40 -10.90 -12.14
N ASN A 75 -3.45 -12.07 -12.77
CA ASN A 75 -4.69 -12.76 -13.13
C ASN A 75 -4.53 -14.28 -12.93
N GLY A 76 -5.22 -14.83 -11.93
CA GLY A 76 -5.18 -16.29 -11.64
C GLY A 76 -5.83 -17.17 -12.70
N SER A 77 -6.64 -16.59 -13.61
CA SER A 77 -7.18 -17.27 -14.77
C SER A 77 -6.34 -17.06 -16.04
N SER A 78 -5.15 -16.46 -15.92
CA SER A 78 -4.26 -16.28 -17.06
C SER A 78 -3.86 -17.65 -17.65
N PRO A 79 -3.92 -17.83 -18.97
CA PRO A 79 -3.44 -19.06 -19.62
C PRO A 79 -1.90 -19.14 -19.64
N TRP A 80 -1.21 -18.04 -19.30
CA TRP A 80 0.24 -18.00 -19.24
C TRP A 80 0.74 -18.62 -17.93
N VAL A 81 1.47 -19.73 -18.05
CA VAL A 81 2.15 -20.45 -16.99
C VAL A 81 3.65 -20.55 -17.31
N VAL A 82 4.52 -20.47 -16.29
CA VAL A 82 5.98 -20.67 -16.40
C VAL A 82 6.33 -22.08 -15.91
#